data_AF-F4CNB5-F1
#
_entry.id   AF-F4CNB5-F1
#
_cell.length_a   1.000
_cell.length_b   1.000
_cell.length_c   1.000
_cell.angle_alpha   90.00
_cell.angle_beta   90.00
_cell.angle_gamma   90.00
#
_symmetry.space_group_name_H-M   'P 1'
#
loop_
_entity.id
_entity.type
_entity.pdbx_description
1 polymer ?
#
loop_
_entity_poly.entity_id
_entity_poly.type
_entity_poly.pdbx_seq_one_letter_code
_entity_poly.pdbx_strand_id
1 'polypeptide(L)'
;MSSEERAQVTEDLTDNTAESRFELRRDGELVGWLYYRHLRPDRYALLHTEVEPSHRRQGVAGATVRRVLDEIRARGGTVTAICSFVVDFLSRTTGYADLLDPRHPGYSDRAAAEAARREQADGRGVAEHAVSFERPSQEATRKEPDMSATDERIVATARATLPATNRLETEIRAGDFVGVADDPAVGTPGAGPTPTEYLMMALASCTAITLRSYADRKYDYAGDITVDVTYHEPTTVGASRYLHRTIRLSEEVPEQDFQSMINIVEKTPVTLLLQFAWSVRTEIANGPADTTTVPTTAS
;
A
#
# COMPACT_ATOMS: atom_id res chain seq x y z
N MET A 1 24.70 50.11 -14.89
CA MET A 1 25.27 48.87 -14.34
C MET A 1 24.60 48.65 -12.99
N SER A 2 23.57 47.82 -12.94
CA SER A 2 22.92 47.44 -11.67
C SER A 2 22.86 45.93 -11.66
N SER A 3 23.95 45.33 -11.20
CA SER A 3 24.05 43.91 -10.93
C SER A 3 23.36 43.69 -9.59
N GLU A 4 22.08 43.33 -9.62
CA GLU A 4 21.36 42.89 -8.42
C GLU A 4 22.01 41.61 -7.93
N GLU A 5 22.68 41.73 -6.79
CA GLU A 5 23.26 40.68 -5.98
C GLU A 5 22.13 39.76 -5.53
N ARG A 6 21.89 38.66 -6.28
CA ARG A 6 20.96 37.60 -5.87
C ARG A 6 21.52 36.99 -4.60
N ALA A 7 20.92 37.35 -3.46
CA ALA A 7 21.16 36.69 -2.18
C ALA A 7 21.11 35.17 -2.39
N GLN A 8 22.21 34.49 -2.04
CA GLN A 8 22.36 33.05 -2.20
C GLN A 8 21.46 32.36 -1.16
N VAL A 9 20.22 32.05 -1.54
CA VAL A 9 19.29 31.30 -0.69
C VAL A 9 19.92 29.95 -0.37
N THR A 10 20.13 29.66 0.91
CA THR A 10 20.74 28.39 1.32
C THR A 10 19.64 27.34 1.43
N GLU A 11 19.66 26.36 0.52
CA GLU A 11 18.76 25.22 0.52
C GLU A 11 19.44 23.97 1.07
N ASP A 12 18.85 23.39 2.11
CA ASP A 12 19.29 22.11 2.69
C ASP A 12 18.18 21.06 2.59
N LEU A 13 18.56 19.82 2.28
CA LEU A 13 17.65 18.69 2.24
C LEU A 13 18.04 17.72 3.36
N THR A 14 17.15 17.54 4.33
CA THR A 14 17.33 16.57 5.41
C THR A 14 16.45 15.35 5.17
N ASP A 15 16.98 14.15 5.42
CA ASP A 15 16.18 12.93 5.45
C ASP A 15 15.68 12.67 6.88
N ASN A 16 14.41 12.97 7.15
CA ASN A 16 13.77 12.68 8.42
C ASN A 16 13.20 11.25 8.37
N THR A 17 14.06 10.27 8.67
CA THR A 17 13.72 8.85 8.66
C THR A 17 12.66 8.48 9.69
N ALA A 18 12.58 9.22 10.81
CA ALA A 18 11.55 9.01 11.84
C ALA A 18 10.13 9.29 11.32
N GLU A 19 9.99 10.26 10.41
CA GLU A 19 8.70 10.60 9.79
C GLU A 19 8.57 10.08 8.35
N SER A 20 9.56 9.31 7.86
CA SER A 20 9.60 8.77 6.50
C SER A 20 9.36 9.86 5.44
N ARG A 21 10.05 11.01 5.60
CA ARG A 21 9.97 12.13 4.66
C ARG A 21 11.30 12.84 4.49
N PHE A 22 11.54 13.34 3.28
CA PHE A 22 12.58 14.33 3.06
C PHE A 22 12.03 15.72 3.35
N GLU A 23 12.81 16.55 4.03
CA GLU A 23 12.49 17.91 4.41
C GLU A 23 13.40 18.88 3.68
N LEU A 24 12.83 19.79 2.90
CA LEU A 24 13.55 20.89 2.26
C LEU A 24 13.44 22.13 3.14
N ARG A 25 14.58 22.66 3.56
CA ARG A 25 14.69 23.91 4.30
C ARG A 25 15.33 25.00 3.46
N ARG A 26 14.82 26.23 3.58
CA ARG A 26 15.43 27.46 3.02
C ARG A 26 15.73 28.42 4.14
N ASP A 27 16.99 28.82 4.24
CA ASP A 27 17.47 29.74 5.29
C ASP A 27 17.07 29.29 6.71
N GLY A 28 17.03 27.97 6.92
CA GLY A 28 16.65 27.32 8.18
C GLY A 28 15.15 27.03 8.37
N GLU A 29 14.28 27.57 7.53
CA GLU A 29 12.83 27.37 7.58
C GLU A 29 12.39 26.15 6.75
N LEU A 30 11.49 25.31 7.29
CA LEU A 30 10.89 24.19 6.55
C LEU A 30 9.92 24.72 5.50
N VAL A 31 10.25 24.53 4.22
CA VAL A 31 9.44 25.08 3.11
C VAL A 31 8.69 24.01 2.33
N GLY A 32 9.10 22.75 2.41
CA GLY A 32 8.37 21.64 1.78
C GLY A 32 8.95 20.28 2.17
N TRP A 33 8.16 19.24 1.96
CA TRP A 33 8.56 17.87 2.27
C TRP A 33 8.00 16.86 1.29
N LEU A 34 8.64 15.70 1.22
CA LEU A 34 8.23 14.59 0.36
C LEU A 34 8.23 13.30 1.17
N TYR A 35 7.04 12.72 1.34
CA TYR A 35 6.86 11.43 1.99
C TYR A 35 7.30 10.29 1.11
N TYR A 36 8.05 9.37 1.68
CA TYR A 36 8.51 8.17 1.00
C TYR A 36 8.26 6.91 1.83
N ARG A 37 8.44 5.76 1.19
CA ARG A 37 8.60 4.46 1.88
C ARG A 37 9.76 3.70 1.24
N HIS A 38 10.61 3.10 2.07
CA HIS A 38 11.58 2.13 1.58
C HIS A 38 10.86 0.84 1.17
N LEU A 39 10.98 0.48 -0.10
CA LEU A 39 10.54 -0.82 -0.63
C LEU A 39 11.67 -1.85 -0.58
N ARG A 40 12.91 -1.37 -0.68
CA ARG A 40 14.19 -2.08 -0.48
C ARG A 40 15.21 -1.07 0.09
N PRO A 41 16.38 -1.51 0.61
CA PRO A 41 17.39 -0.58 1.15
C PRO A 41 17.74 0.56 0.18
N ASP A 42 17.72 0.26 -1.11
CA ASP A 42 18.05 1.15 -2.23
C ASP A 42 16.81 1.54 -3.08
N ARG A 43 15.58 1.24 -2.66
CA ARG A 43 14.37 1.58 -3.45
C ARG A 43 13.35 2.39 -2.67
N TYR A 44 12.95 3.52 -3.23
CA TYR A 44 12.07 4.51 -2.62
C TYR A 44 10.74 4.61 -3.38
N ALA A 45 9.61 4.39 -2.70
CA ALA A 45 8.30 4.79 -3.19
C ALA A 45 8.04 6.24 -2.80
N LEU A 46 7.86 7.13 -3.76
CA LEU A 46 7.60 8.56 -3.51
C LEU A 46 6.09 8.81 -3.50
N LEU A 47 5.54 9.09 -2.33
CA LEU A 47 4.10 8.98 -2.04
C LEU A 47 3.36 10.31 -2.21
N HIS A 48 3.86 11.38 -1.59
CA HIS A 48 3.21 12.69 -1.60
C HIS A 48 4.22 13.81 -1.37
N THR A 49 4.02 14.94 -2.03
CA THR A 49 4.86 16.13 -1.93
C THR A 49 4.00 17.27 -1.40
N GLU A 50 4.45 17.92 -0.35
CA GLU A 50 3.79 19.06 0.27
C GLU A 50 4.71 20.27 0.34
N VAL A 51 4.09 21.44 0.44
CA VAL A 51 4.76 22.73 0.51
C VAL A 51 4.07 23.53 1.59
N GLU A 52 4.87 24.12 2.47
CA GLU A 52 4.42 25.01 3.52
C GLU A 52 3.53 26.11 2.92
N PRO A 53 2.31 26.36 3.44
CA PRO A 53 1.36 27.29 2.84
C PRO A 53 1.92 28.66 2.46
N SER A 54 2.79 29.25 3.29
CA SER A 54 3.47 30.54 3.05
C SER A 54 4.45 30.52 1.87
N HIS A 55 4.90 29.33 1.46
CA HIS A 55 5.91 29.11 0.43
C HIS A 55 5.35 28.54 -0.88
N ARG A 56 4.02 28.40 -0.99
CA ARG A 56 3.34 27.92 -2.22
C ARG A 56 3.53 28.89 -3.39
N ARG A 57 3.47 28.35 -4.61
CA ARG A 57 3.67 29.06 -5.90
C ARG A 57 5.07 29.66 -6.14
N GLN A 58 6.04 29.35 -5.28
CA GLN A 58 7.44 29.79 -5.42
C GLN A 58 8.35 28.70 -6.03
N GLY A 59 7.76 27.71 -6.70
CA GLY A 59 8.50 26.58 -7.29
C GLY A 59 9.05 25.55 -6.30
N VAL A 60 8.72 25.67 -5.00
CA VAL A 60 9.25 24.83 -3.92
C VAL A 60 9.01 23.34 -4.17
N ALA A 61 7.79 22.93 -4.54
CA ALA A 61 7.49 21.52 -4.80
C ALA A 61 8.44 20.89 -5.85
N GLY A 62 8.72 21.61 -6.94
CA GLY A 62 9.65 21.15 -7.97
C GLY A 62 11.11 21.15 -7.49
N ALA A 63 11.49 22.09 -6.61
CA ALA A 63 12.79 22.09 -5.95
C ALA A 63 12.94 20.89 -5.01
N THR A 64 11.94 20.62 -4.17
CA THR A 64 11.91 19.46 -3.27
C THR A 64 12.05 18.16 -4.04
N VAL A 65 11.22 17.93 -5.07
CA VAL A 65 11.28 16.69 -5.88
C VAL A 65 12.65 16.52 -6.53
N ARG A 66 13.19 17.57 -7.16
CA ARG A 66 14.51 17.50 -7.80
C ARG A 66 15.61 17.11 -6.82
N ARG A 67 15.67 17.79 -5.67
CA ARG A 67 16.67 17.52 -4.62
C ARG A 67 16.56 16.10 -4.09
N VAL A 68 15.33 15.62 -3.87
CA VAL A 68 15.09 14.24 -3.43
C VAL A 68 15.54 13.22 -4.48
N LEU A 69 15.25 13.44 -5.76
CA LEU A 69 15.70 12.54 -6.82
C LEU A 69 17.23 12.53 -6.97
N ASP A 70 17.88 13.69 -6.85
CA ASP A 70 19.34 13.81 -6.86
C ASP A 70 19.97 13.10 -5.66
N GLU A 71 19.38 13.24 -4.47
CA GLU A 71 19.84 12.57 -3.26
C GLU A 71 19.68 11.04 -3.36
N ILE A 72 18.53 10.55 -3.84
CA ILE A 72 18.32 9.12 -4.07
C ILE A 72 19.31 8.59 -5.11
N ARG A 73 19.59 9.35 -6.17
CA ARG A 73 20.62 8.99 -7.16
C ARG A 73 22.01 8.91 -6.54
N ALA A 74 22.40 9.88 -5.72
CA ALA A 74 23.70 9.90 -5.05
C ALA A 74 23.89 8.68 -4.13
N ARG A 75 22.79 8.18 -3.54
CA ARG A 75 22.75 6.95 -2.74
C ARG A 75 22.72 5.67 -3.57
N GLY A 76 22.71 5.76 -4.91
CA GLY A 76 22.60 4.62 -5.82
C GLY A 76 21.22 3.96 -5.80
N GLY A 77 20.17 4.69 -5.39
CA GLY A 77 18.83 4.16 -5.25
C GLY A 77 17.96 4.25 -6.51
N THR A 78 16.81 3.59 -6.45
CA THR A 78 15.75 3.60 -7.48
C THR A 78 14.43 4.12 -6.92
N VAL A 79 13.54 4.56 -7.81
CA VAL A 79 12.28 5.22 -7.48
C VAL A 79 11.09 4.51 -8.10
N THR A 80 10.03 4.40 -7.30
CA THR A 80 8.66 4.15 -7.76
C THR A 80 7.84 5.42 -7.52
N ALA A 81 7.33 6.04 -8.59
CA ALA A 81 6.61 7.30 -8.51
C ALA A 81 5.11 7.08 -8.32
N ILE A 82 4.62 7.31 -7.08
CA ILE A 82 3.19 7.20 -6.72
C ILE A 82 2.54 8.59 -6.71
N CYS A 83 3.27 9.62 -6.27
CA CYS A 83 2.77 10.98 -6.24
C CYS A 83 2.50 11.53 -7.66
N SER A 84 1.27 11.98 -7.94
CA SER A 84 0.92 12.56 -9.25
C SER A 84 1.79 13.76 -9.63
N PHE A 85 2.20 14.57 -8.66
CA PHE A 85 3.13 15.67 -8.90
C PHE A 85 4.53 15.18 -9.30
N VAL A 86 5.03 14.10 -8.67
CA VAL A 86 6.32 13.48 -9.04
C VAL A 86 6.24 12.89 -10.44
N VAL A 87 5.15 12.20 -10.78
CA VAL A 87 4.92 11.65 -12.13
C VAL A 87 4.89 12.76 -13.19
N ASP A 88 4.19 13.86 -12.93
CA ASP A 88 4.17 15.04 -13.82
C ASP A 88 5.52 15.75 -13.93
N PHE A 89 6.29 15.80 -12.84
CA PHE A 89 7.65 16.33 -12.86
C PHE A 89 8.57 15.50 -13.75
N LEU A 90 8.50 14.16 -13.61
CA LEU A 90 9.30 13.21 -14.37
C LEU A 90 8.91 13.19 -15.86
N SER A 91 7.63 13.33 -16.21
CA SER A 91 7.19 13.34 -17.61
C SER A 91 7.73 14.54 -18.41
N ARG A 92 8.08 15.63 -17.72
CA ARG A 92 8.64 16.86 -18.30
C ARG A 92 10.17 16.89 -18.32
N THR A 93 10.82 15.89 -17.70
CA THR A 93 12.27 15.87 -17.50
C THR A 93 12.82 14.48 -17.77
N THR A 94 13.52 14.29 -18.89
CA THR A 94 14.14 13.00 -19.24
C THR A 94 15.37 12.65 -18.41
N GLY A 95 15.95 13.62 -17.70
CA GLY A 95 17.18 13.47 -16.93
C GLY A 95 17.08 12.60 -15.67
N TYR A 96 15.94 11.95 -15.40
CA TYR A 96 15.72 11.07 -14.24
C TYR A 96 15.17 9.69 -14.62
N ALA A 97 15.11 9.36 -15.91
CA ALA A 97 14.58 8.08 -16.38
C ALA A 97 15.38 6.87 -15.87
N ASP A 98 16.68 7.04 -15.66
CA ASP A 98 17.61 6.06 -15.08
C ASP A 98 17.26 5.69 -13.64
N LEU A 99 16.61 6.58 -12.90
CA LEU A 99 16.27 6.37 -11.50
C LEU A 99 15.01 5.51 -11.32
N LEU A 100 14.17 5.39 -12.36
CA LEU A 100 12.92 4.65 -12.27
C LEU A 100 13.18 3.15 -12.27
N ASP A 101 12.61 2.44 -11.29
CA ASP A 101 12.64 0.97 -11.30
C ASP A 101 11.87 0.46 -12.54
N PRO A 102 12.53 -0.18 -13.53
CA PRO A 102 11.88 -0.57 -14.78
C PRO A 102 10.85 -1.68 -14.59
N ARG A 103 10.91 -2.42 -13.48
CA ARG A 103 9.92 -3.44 -13.13
C ARG A 103 8.72 -2.84 -12.42
N HIS A 104 8.90 -1.70 -11.75
CA HIS A 104 7.87 -1.06 -10.93
C HIS A 104 8.02 0.47 -10.93
N PRO A 105 7.81 1.14 -12.08
CA PRO A 105 8.07 2.57 -12.22
C PRO A 105 7.07 3.44 -11.43
N GLY A 106 5.92 2.88 -11.04
CA GLY A 106 4.81 3.59 -10.44
C GLY A 106 3.71 3.84 -11.47
N TYR A 107 3.02 4.97 -11.38
CA TYR A 107 1.97 5.30 -12.33
C TYR A 107 2.54 5.78 -13.68
N SER A 108 1.84 5.45 -14.77
CA SER A 108 2.23 5.79 -16.14
C SER A 108 2.15 7.29 -16.43
N ASP A 109 1.20 7.98 -15.81
CA ASP A 109 0.95 9.39 -16.03
C ASP A 109 0.24 10.05 -14.84
N ARG A 110 0.19 11.39 -14.90
CA ARG A 110 -0.43 12.23 -13.86
C ARG A 110 -1.91 11.92 -13.69
N ALA A 111 -2.64 11.59 -14.76
CA ALA A 111 -4.07 11.34 -14.70
C ALA A 111 -4.37 10.02 -13.99
N ALA A 112 -3.59 8.97 -14.23
CA ALA A 112 -3.67 7.70 -13.51
C ALA A 112 -3.38 7.89 -12.01
N ALA A 113 -2.35 8.67 -11.67
CA ALA A 113 -2.02 8.98 -10.28
C ALA A 113 -3.07 9.89 -9.60
N GLU A 114 -3.65 10.85 -10.33
CA GLU A 114 -4.74 11.71 -9.83
C GLU A 114 -6.05 10.95 -9.73
N ALA A 115 -6.35 10.00 -10.62
CA ALA A 115 -7.53 9.13 -10.53
C ALA A 115 -7.41 8.24 -9.30
N ALA A 116 -6.27 7.59 -9.10
CA ALA A 116 -6.00 6.81 -7.88
C ALA A 116 -6.10 7.67 -6.60
N ARG A 117 -5.67 8.95 -6.65
CA ARG A 117 -5.83 9.89 -5.53
C ARG A 117 -7.24 10.43 -5.36
N ARG A 118 -7.99 10.66 -6.43
CA ARG A 118 -9.39 11.11 -6.39
C ARG A 118 -10.29 9.98 -5.91
N GLU A 119 -10.01 8.74 -6.28
CA GLU A 119 -10.62 7.55 -5.67
C GLU A 119 -10.27 7.46 -4.17
N GLN A 120 -9.08 7.91 -3.76
CA GLN A 120 -8.69 8.03 -2.35
C GLN A 120 -9.26 9.28 -1.62
N ALA A 121 -9.64 10.35 -2.34
CA ALA A 121 -10.05 11.66 -1.79
C ALA A 121 -11.55 11.99 -1.92
N ASP A 122 -12.26 11.41 -2.90
CA ASP A 122 -13.70 11.65 -3.19
C ASP A 122 -14.62 10.67 -2.44
N GLY A 123 -14.19 10.18 -1.27
CA GLY A 123 -15.13 9.65 -0.30
C GLY A 123 -16.06 10.80 0.12
N ARG A 124 -17.27 10.86 -0.45
CA ARG A 124 -18.28 11.86 -0.08
C ARG A 124 -18.50 11.81 1.44
N GLY A 125 -17.86 12.78 2.11
CA GLY A 125 -18.09 13.18 3.49
C GLY A 125 -17.00 12.82 4.50
N VAL A 126 -15.82 13.45 4.46
CA VAL A 126 -14.95 13.56 5.64
C VAL A 126 -14.50 15.01 5.80
N ALA A 127 -14.98 15.67 6.86
CA ALA A 127 -14.48 16.96 7.30
C ALA A 127 -13.09 16.79 7.92
N GLU A 128 -12.12 17.58 7.47
CA GLU A 128 -10.80 17.71 8.10
C GLU A 128 -10.97 18.13 9.58
N HIS A 129 -10.47 17.30 10.49
CA HIS A 129 -10.01 17.78 11.80
C HIS A 129 -8.54 17.38 11.92
N ALA A 130 -7.67 18.38 11.85
CA ALA A 130 -6.30 18.26 12.30
C ALA A 130 -6.31 17.88 13.78
N VAL A 131 -5.85 16.68 14.12
CA VAL A 131 -5.64 16.28 15.50
C VAL A 131 -4.17 16.49 15.83
N SER A 132 -3.91 17.55 16.59
CA SER A 132 -2.63 17.79 17.27
C SER A 132 -2.32 16.63 18.19
N PHE A 133 -1.22 15.92 17.92
CA PHE A 133 -0.68 14.88 18.79
C PHE A 133 0.40 15.49 19.69
N GLU A 134 0.04 15.88 20.92
CA GLU A 134 1.04 16.00 21.98
C GLU A 134 1.31 14.58 22.54
N ARG A 135 2.57 14.15 22.50
CA ARG A 135 3.03 12.93 23.18
C ARG A 135 3.73 13.31 24.49
N PRO A 136 3.48 12.56 25.59
CA PRO A 136 4.18 12.77 26.83
C PRO A 136 5.64 12.35 26.68
N SER A 137 6.52 13.21 27.19
CA SER A 137 7.95 12.99 27.37
C SER A 137 8.17 11.90 28.42
N GLN A 138 8.84 10.82 28.05
CA GLN A 138 9.68 10.09 28.99
C GLN A 138 11.01 9.71 28.33
N GLU A 139 12.06 10.36 28.84
CA GLU A 139 13.46 10.04 28.61
C GLU A 139 13.74 8.60 29.06
N ALA A 140 14.24 7.78 28.15
CA ALA A 140 14.99 6.60 28.49
C ALA A 140 16.24 6.59 27.61
N THR A 141 17.37 6.97 28.23
CA THR A 141 18.72 6.86 27.68
C THR A 141 18.96 5.44 27.17
N ARG A 142 18.99 5.24 25.84
CA ARG A 142 19.36 3.97 25.23
C ARG A 142 20.69 4.14 24.49
N LYS A 143 21.66 3.39 25.00
CA LYS A 143 23.01 3.14 24.48
C LYS A 143 23.00 2.84 22.98
N GLU A 144 23.96 3.40 22.24
CA GLU A 144 24.13 3.24 20.78
C GLU A 144 24.14 1.76 20.36
N PRO A 145 23.42 1.38 19.28
CA PRO A 145 23.36 -0.02 18.86
C PRO A 145 24.58 -0.41 18.02
N ASP A 146 25.04 -1.63 18.32
CA ASP A 146 26.09 -2.38 17.64
C ASP A 146 25.64 -2.81 16.23
N MET A 147 26.50 -2.61 15.23
CA MET A 147 26.22 -2.70 13.79
C MET A 147 26.41 -4.13 13.20
N SER A 148 26.37 -5.19 14.01
CA SER A 148 26.70 -6.55 13.55
C SER A 148 25.58 -7.60 13.56
N ALA A 149 24.32 -7.20 13.45
CA ALA A 149 23.23 -8.10 13.07
C ALA A 149 22.14 -7.30 12.34
N THR A 150 21.78 -7.70 11.12
CA THR A 150 20.57 -7.20 10.48
C THR A 150 19.39 -7.63 11.35
N ASP A 151 18.81 -6.68 12.09
CA ASP A 151 17.61 -6.89 12.93
C ASP A 151 16.37 -6.99 12.01
N GLU A 152 16.38 -7.97 11.11
CA GLU A 152 15.25 -8.29 10.25
C GLU A 152 14.24 -9.11 11.07
N ARG A 153 13.14 -8.45 11.46
CA ARG A 153 12.05 -9.13 12.15
C ARG A 153 11.23 -9.98 11.17
N ILE A 154 11.30 -11.29 11.31
CA ILE A 154 10.39 -12.22 10.62
C ILE A 154 8.98 -12.06 11.19
N VAL A 155 8.04 -11.57 10.37
CA VAL A 155 6.64 -11.32 10.78
C VAL A 155 5.74 -12.54 10.53
N ALA A 156 6.04 -13.36 9.53
CA ALA A 156 5.33 -14.59 9.22
C ALA A 156 6.22 -15.56 8.43
N THR A 157 5.99 -16.87 8.57
CA THR A 157 6.67 -17.92 7.81
C THR A 157 5.69 -19.01 7.40
N ALA A 158 5.86 -19.54 6.19
CA ALA A 158 5.17 -20.73 5.74
C ALA A 158 6.15 -21.67 5.03
N ARG A 159 5.87 -22.97 5.06
CA ARG A 159 6.62 -24.00 4.32
C ARG A 159 5.64 -24.83 3.52
N ALA A 160 5.96 -25.12 2.26
CA ALA A 160 5.30 -26.14 1.47
C ALA A 160 6.29 -27.28 1.20
N THR A 161 5.84 -28.52 1.31
CA THR A 161 6.61 -29.73 0.98
C THR A 161 5.80 -30.54 -0.02
N LEU A 162 6.39 -30.84 -1.18
CA LEU A 162 5.85 -31.79 -2.15
C LEU A 162 6.58 -33.14 -1.96
N PRO A 163 5.96 -34.16 -1.33
CA PRO A 163 6.58 -35.46 -1.20
C PRO A 163 6.87 -36.08 -2.57
N ALA A 164 7.95 -36.85 -2.70
CA ALA A 164 8.32 -37.49 -3.97
C ALA A 164 7.25 -38.50 -4.47
N THR A 165 6.35 -38.94 -3.60
CA THR A 165 5.21 -39.83 -3.91
C THR A 165 4.00 -39.10 -4.49
N ASN A 166 3.97 -37.77 -4.39
CA ASN A 166 2.84 -36.94 -4.80
C ASN A 166 3.16 -36.21 -6.10
N ARG A 167 2.15 -35.93 -6.92
CA ARG A 167 2.33 -35.18 -8.18
C ARG A 167 2.24 -33.67 -7.98
N LEU A 168 1.11 -33.19 -7.45
CA LEU A 168 0.82 -31.76 -7.28
C LEU A 168 0.27 -31.42 -5.88
N GLU A 169 0.13 -32.41 -5.02
CA GLU A 169 -0.35 -32.27 -3.64
C GLU A 169 0.81 -31.95 -2.69
N THR A 170 0.74 -30.80 -2.04
CA THR A 170 1.74 -30.31 -1.08
C THR A 170 1.20 -30.28 0.34
N GLU A 171 2.03 -30.71 1.30
CA GLU A 171 1.82 -30.42 2.71
C GLU A 171 2.29 -28.99 2.99
N ILE A 172 1.40 -28.13 3.50
CA ILE A 172 1.74 -26.76 3.88
C ILE A 172 1.74 -26.61 5.41
N ARG A 173 2.66 -25.80 5.94
CA ARG A 173 2.81 -25.54 7.37
C ARG A 173 2.99 -24.06 7.67
N ALA A 174 2.33 -23.59 8.73
CA ALA A 174 2.57 -22.29 9.36
C ALA A 174 2.57 -22.48 10.88
N GLY A 175 3.74 -22.37 11.53
CA GLY A 175 3.89 -22.77 12.93
C GLY A 175 3.53 -24.24 13.13
N ASP A 176 2.66 -24.52 14.10
CA ASP A 176 2.16 -25.87 14.40
C ASP A 176 0.97 -26.30 13.52
N PHE A 177 0.46 -25.41 12.68
CA PHE A 177 -0.68 -25.69 11.80
C PHE A 177 -0.22 -26.38 10.51
N VAL A 178 -0.88 -27.48 10.16
CA VAL A 178 -0.62 -28.27 8.95
C VAL A 178 -1.87 -28.30 8.08
N GLY A 179 -1.70 -28.12 6.78
CA GLY A 179 -2.74 -28.21 5.78
C GLY A 179 -2.25 -28.86 4.48
N VAL A 180 -3.13 -28.96 3.51
CA VAL A 180 -2.85 -29.52 2.18
C VAL A 180 -3.23 -28.50 1.12
N ALA A 181 -2.31 -28.20 0.20
CA ALA A 181 -2.63 -27.48 -1.02
C ALA A 181 -2.44 -28.41 -2.22
N ASP A 182 -3.41 -28.42 -3.13
CA ASP A 182 -3.40 -29.28 -4.31
C ASP A 182 -3.81 -28.49 -5.55
N ASP A 183 -3.23 -28.83 -6.69
CA ASP A 183 -3.53 -28.19 -7.98
C ASP A 183 -3.96 -29.28 -8.98
N PRO A 184 -5.17 -29.83 -8.82
CA PRO A 184 -5.64 -30.93 -9.64
C PRO A 184 -5.87 -30.48 -11.08
N ALA A 185 -5.77 -31.43 -12.02
CA ALA A 185 -6.17 -31.15 -13.40
C ALA A 185 -7.65 -30.75 -13.47
N VAL A 186 -7.99 -29.89 -14.42
CA VAL A 186 -9.38 -29.43 -14.64
C VAL A 186 -10.35 -30.62 -14.67
N GLY A 187 -11.38 -30.57 -13.82
CA GLY A 187 -12.40 -31.61 -13.71
C GLY A 187 -12.04 -32.80 -12.82
N THR A 188 -10.91 -32.77 -12.11
CA THR A 188 -10.57 -33.79 -11.10
C THR A 188 -10.70 -33.23 -9.68
N PRO A 189 -11.28 -34.00 -8.72
CA PRO A 189 -11.34 -33.57 -7.33
C PRO A 189 -9.93 -33.44 -6.74
N GLY A 190 -9.60 -32.27 -6.19
CA GLY A 190 -8.34 -32.05 -5.47
C GLY A 190 -8.43 -32.48 -4.00
N ALA A 191 -7.26 -32.69 -3.38
CA ALA A 191 -7.11 -33.00 -1.96
C ALA A 191 -7.22 -31.78 -1.03
N GLY A 192 -7.22 -30.56 -1.60
CA GLY A 192 -7.33 -29.30 -0.87
C GLY A 192 -7.45 -28.10 -1.81
N PRO A 193 -7.50 -26.86 -1.28
CA PRO A 193 -7.50 -25.65 -2.09
C PRO A 193 -6.21 -25.53 -2.92
N THR A 194 -6.33 -24.91 -4.08
CA THR A 194 -5.17 -24.50 -4.88
C THR A 194 -4.34 -23.45 -4.15
N PRO A 195 -3.04 -23.30 -4.45
CA PRO A 195 -2.24 -22.20 -3.91
C PRO A 195 -2.86 -20.81 -4.15
N THR A 196 -3.52 -20.63 -5.31
CA THR A 196 -4.24 -19.39 -5.63
C THR A 196 -5.45 -19.20 -4.71
N GLU A 197 -6.23 -20.25 -4.44
CA GLU A 197 -7.34 -20.18 -3.49
C GLU A 197 -6.85 -19.92 -2.06
N TYR A 198 -5.70 -20.48 -1.65
CA TYR A 198 -5.08 -20.12 -0.37
C TYR A 198 -4.75 -18.64 -0.26
N LEU A 199 -4.29 -18.01 -1.35
CA LEU A 199 -4.06 -16.57 -1.39
C LEU A 199 -5.38 -15.79 -1.24
N MET A 200 -6.46 -16.23 -1.91
CA MET A 200 -7.78 -15.61 -1.79
C MET A 200 -8.36 -15.77 -0.38
N MET A 201 -8.22 -16.95 0.22
CA MET A 201 -8.59 -17.23 1.61
C MET A 201 -7.84 -16.35 2.59
N ALA A 202 -6.53 -16.13 2.39
CA ALA A 202 -5.74 -15.25 3.23
C ALA A 202 -6.24 -13.80 3.18
N LEU A 203 -6.57 -13.29 1.98
CA LEU A 203 -7.15 -11.95 1.80
C LEU A 203 -8.56 -11.85 2.42
N ALA A 204 -9.40 -12.87 2.23
CA ALA A 204 -10.74 -12.92 2.82
C ALA A 204 -10.68 -12.92 4.35
N SER A 205 -9.85 -13.79 4.92
CA SER A 205 -9.69 -13.95 6.37
C SER A 205 -9.15 -12.67 7.04
N CYS A 206 -8.09 -12.06 6.50
CA CYS A 206 -7.54 -10.84 7.10
C CYS A 206 -8.52 -9.67 7.06
N THR A 207 -9.35 -9.61 6.00
CA THR A 207 -10.43 -8.63 5.84
C THR A 207 -11.47 -8.82 6.94
N ALA A 208 -12.00 -10.04 7.10
CA ALA A 208 -13.02 -10.35 8.09
C ALA A 208 -12.55 -10.04 9.52
N ILE A 209 -11.32 -10.44 9.88
CA ILE A 209 -10.73 -10.19 11.21
C ILE A 209 -10.61 -8.69 11.49
N THR A 210 -10.08 -7.92 10.53
CA THR A 210 -9.89 -6.48 10.70
C THR A 210 -11.24 -5.77 10.81
N LEU A 211 -12.20 -6.17 9.97
CA LEU A 211 -13.52 -5.57 9.97
C LEU A 211 -14.30 -5.89 11.25
N ARG A 212 -14.21 -7.13 11.76
CA ARG A 212 -14.74 -7.53 13.07
C ARG A 212 -14.24 -6.60 14.18
N SER A 213 -12.91 -6.39 14.26
CA SER A 213 -12.34 -5.51 15.29
C SER A 213 -12.86 -4.07 15.22
N TYR A 214 -13.28 -3.58 14.06
CA TYR A 214 -13.90 -2.27 13.91
C TYR A 214 -15.40 -2.30 14.25
N ALA A 215 -16.12 -3.27 13.69
CA ALA A 215 -17.57 -3.40 13.83
C ALA A 215 -17.97 -3.61 15.30
N ASP A 216 -17.25 -4.45 16.03
CA ASP A 216 -17.49 -4.71 17.46
C ASP A 216 -17.36 -3.42 18.27
N ARG A 217 -16.33 -2.59 17.98
CA ARG A 217 -16.07 -1.35 18.72
C ARG A 217 -17.09 -0.26 18.45
N LYS A 218 -17.59 -0.17 17.21
CA LYS A 218 -18.44 0.94 16.78
C LYS A 218 -19.94 0.62 16.90
N TYR A 219 -20.33 -0.64 16.71
CA TYR A 219 -21.74 -1.04 16.63
C TYR A 219 -22.13 -2.14 17.61
N ASP A 220 -21.20 -2.66 18.43
CA ASP A 220 -21.43 -3.87 19.25
C ASP A 220 -21.94 -5.05 18.38
N TYR A 221 -21.36 -5.17 17.19
CA TYR A 221 -21.83 -6.04 16.11
C TYR A 221 -21.66 -7.53 16.45
N ALA A 222 -22.76 -8.28 16.50
CA ALA A 222 -22.75 -9.69 16.89
C ALA A 222 -22.92 -10.65 15.70
N GLY A 223 -23.30 -10.14 14.53
CA GLY A 223 -23.58 -10.94 13.34
C GLY A 223 -22.34 -11.55 12.70
N ASP A 224 -22.55 -12.47 11.76
CA ASP A 224 -21.51 -12.97 10.86
C ASP A 224 -21.01 -11.90 9.88
N ILE A 225 -19.72 -12.00 9.54
CA ILE A 225 -19.05 -11.25 8.47
C ILE A 225 -18.52 -12.28 7.48
N THR A 226 -19.10 -12.31 6.29
CA THR A 226 -18.63 -13.19 5.19
C THR A 226 -17.83 -12.37 4.20
N VAL A 227 -16.69 -12.89 3.75
CA VAL A 227 -15.86 -12.24 2.74
C VAL A 227 -15.56 -13.22 1.63
N ASP A 228 -16.10 -12.96 0.44
CA ASP A 228 -15.79 -13.69 -0.78
C ASP A 228 -14.70 -12.95 -1.55
N VAL A 229 -13.75 -13.67 -2.13
CA VAL A 229 -12.72 -13.10 -3.00
C VAL A 229 -12.63 -13.92 -4.27
N THR A 230 -12.75 -13.26 -5.41
CA THR A 230 -12.67 -13.87 -6.75
C THR A 230 -11.52 -13.26 -7.55
N TYR A 231 -10.80 -14.10 -8.29
CA TYR A 231 -9.74 -13.68 -9.19
C TYR A 231 -10.27 -13.63 -10.63
N HIS A 232 -10.13 -12.48 -11.28
CA HIS A 232 -10.58 -12.25 -12.65
C HIS A 232 -9.40 -12.06 -13.60
N GLU A 233 -9.36 -12.92 -14.62
CA GLU A 233 -8.48 -12.74 -15.78
C GLU A 233 -9.21 -12.00 -16.90
N PRO A 234 -8.58 -11.00 -17.53
CA PRO A 234 -9.18 -10.26 -18.63
C PRO A 234 -9.27 -11.15 -19.88
N THR A 235 -10.47 -11.25 -20.45
CA THR A 235 -10.70 -11.91 -21.75
C THR A 235 -10.40 -11.00 -22.93
N THR A 236 -10.17 -9.71 -22.68
CA THR A 236 -9.90 -8.67 -23.67
C THR A 236 -8.46 -8.18 -23.59
N VAL A 237 -7.85 -7.96 -24.75
CA VAL A 237 -6.47 -7.45 -24.86
C VAL A 237 -6.41 -6.03 -24.26
N GLY A 238 -5.55 -5.85 -23.26
CA GLY A 238 -5.29 -4.54 -22.63
C GLY A 238 -5.99 -4.30 -21.28
N ALA A 239 -6.93 -5.16 -20.88
CA ALA A 239 -7.46 -5.13 -19.52
C ALA A 239 -6.46 -5.79 -18.54
N SER A 240 -6.49 -5.36 -17.28
CA SER A 240 -5.61 -5.88 -16.22
C SER A 240 -6.35 -6.90 -15.36
N ARG A 241 -5.60 -7.89 -14.88
CA ARG A 241 -6.01 -8.84 -13.84
C ARG A 241 -6.44 -8.10 -12.58
N TYR A 242 -7.50 -8.57 -11.92
CA TYR A 242 -7.94 -7.98 -10.65
C TYR A 242 -8.56 -9.02 -9.72
N LEU A 243 -8.53 -8.70 -8.43
CA LEU A 243 -9.26 -9.42 -7.39
C LEU A 243 -10.53 -8.65 -7.06
N HIS A 244 -11.65 -9.35 -6.89
CA HIS A 244 -12.91 -8.76 -6.46
C HIS A 244 -13.31 -9.38 -5.13
N ARG A 245 -13.35 -8.52 -4.10
CA ARG A 245 -13.70 -8.82 -2.72
C ARG A 245 -15.13 -8.35 -2.44
N THR A 246 -15.99 -9.26 -2.00
CA THR A 246 -17.37 -8.96 -1.59
C THR A 246 -17.52 -9.26 -0.11
N ILE A 247 -17.97 -8.28 0.67
CA ILE A 247 -18.16 -8.37 2.12
C ILE A 247 -19.67 -8.36 2.41
N ARG A 248 -20.14 -9.33 3.20
CA ARG A 248 -21.54 -9.42 3.62
C ARG A 248 -21.64 -9.39 5.13
N LEU A 249 -22.50 -8.49 5.62
CA LEU A 249 -22.82 -8.31 7.03
C LEU A 249 -24.22 -8.87 7.28
N SER A 250 -24.32 -9.92 8.09
CA SER A 250 -25.61 -10.54 8.41
C SER A 250 -26.51 -9.68 9.31
N GLU A 251 -25.92 -8.78 10.10
CA GLU A 251 -26.64 -7.76 10.85
C GLU A 251 -26.52 -6.41 10.13
N GLU A 252 -27.51 -5.54 10.33
CA GLU A 252 -27.56 -4.26 9.64
C GLU A 252 -26.53 -3.28 10.20
N VAL A 253 -25.64 -2.79 9.34
CA VAL A 253 -24.81 -1.62 9.61
C VAL A 253 -25.25 -0.48 8.70
N PRO A 254 -25.31 0.78 9.18
CA PRO A 254 -25.71 1.90 8.35
C PRO A 254 -24.86 2.01 7.07
N GLU A 255 -25.50 2.04 5.90
CA GLU A 255 -24.80 2.07 4.61
C GLU A 255 -23.87 3.29 4.46
N GLN A 256 -24.18 4.40 5.14
CA GLN A 256 -23.30 5.59 5.19
C GLN A 256 -21.89 5.27 5.72
N ASP A 257 -21.74 4.22 6.52
CA ASP A 257 -20.47 3.83 7.12
C ASP A 257 -19.68 2.82 6.26
N PHE A 258 -20.27 2.30 5.19
CA PHE A 258 -19.66 1.31 4.31
C PHE A 258 -18.33 1.80 3.72
N GLN A 259 -18.26 3.08 3.32
CA GLN A 259 -17.01 3.62 2.79
C GLN A 259 -15.90 3.65 3.85
N SER A 260 -16.24 3.95 5.10
CA SER A 260 -15.27 3.91 6.21
C SER A 260 -14.79 2.48 6.47
N MET A 261 -15.69 1.50 6.39
CA MET A 261 -15.37 0.07 6.50
C MET A 261 -14.46 -0.40 5.37
N ILE A 262 -14.74 0.01 4.13
CA ILE A 262 -13.87 -0.23 2.96
C ILE A 262 -12.47 0.33 3.21
N ASN A 263 -12.37 1.59 3.65
CA ASN A 263 -11.08 2.24 3.92
C ASN A 263 -10.27 1.52 5.02
N ILE A 264 -10.92 0.84 5.95
CA ILE A 264 -10.27 0.03 6.99
C ILE A 264 -9.74 -1.26 6.39
N VAL A 265 -10.52 -1.95 5.56
CA VAL A 265 -10.10 -3.23 4.97
C VAL A 265 -9.05 -3.07 3.86
N GLU A 266 -8.98 -1.91 3.20
CA GLU A 266 -7.90 -1.58 2.27
C GLU A 266 -6.55 -1.39 2.97
N LYS A 267 -6.55 -1.25 4.30
CA LYS A 267 -5.33 -1.14 5.12
C LYS A 267 -4.96 -2.46 5.81
N THR A 268 -5.67 -3.56 5.53
CA THR A 268 -5.31 -4.85 6.13
C THR A 268 -3.92 -5.30 5.64
N PRO A 269 -3.17 -6.05 6.46
CA PRO A 269 -1.80 -6.46 6.09
C PRO A 269 -1.72 -7.21 4.75
N VAL A 270 -2.62 -8.15 4.47
CA VAL A 270 -2.59 -8.92 3.21
C VAL A 270 -3.03 -8.05 2.03
N THR A 271 -4.00 -7.14 2.21
CA THR A 271 -4.36 -6.19 1.17
C THR A 271 -3.16 -5.32 0.79
N LEU A 272 -2.45 -4.78 1.77
CA LEU A 272 -1.24 -3.98 1.52
C LEU A 272 -0.15 -4.79 0.82
N LEU A 273 0.04 -6.08 1.18
CA LEU A 273 0.99 -6.96 0.48
C LEU A 273 0.62 -7.18 -0.99
N LEU A 274 -0.67 -7.32 -1.29
CA LEU A 274 -1.17 -7.59 -2.65
C LEU A 274 -1.24 -6.34 -3.53
N GLN A 275 -1.56 -5.18 -2.96
CA GLN A 275 -1.64 -3.90 -3.67
C GLN A 275 -0.30 -3.49 -4.33
N PHE A 276 0.83 -4.09 -3.95
CA PHE A 276 2.11 -3.90 -4.63
C PHE A 276 2.20 -4.55 -6.02
N ALA A 277 1.30 -5.48 -6.35
CA ALA A 277 1.33 -6.23 -7.60
C ALA A 277 -0.05 -6.40 -8.29
N TRP A 278 -1.16 -6.11 -7.59
CA TRP A 278 -2.52 -6.42 -8.05
C TRP A 278 -3.53 -5.33 -7.70
N SER A 279 -4.55 -5.16 -8.55
CA SER A 279 -5.74 -4.36 -8.24
C SER A 279 -6.74 -5.20 -7.44
N VAL A 280 -7.19 -4.68 -6.28
CA VAL A 280 -8.24 -5.29 -5.46
C VAL A 280 -9.45 -4.36 -5.47
N ARG A 281 -10.62 -4.86 -5.87
CA ARG A 281 -11.90 -4.14 -5.89
C ARG A 281 -12.76 -4.65 -4.75
N THR A 282 -13.35 -3.75 -3.96
CA THR A 282 -14.09 -4.14 -2.75
C THR A 282 -15.52 -3.63 -2.79
N GLU A 283 -16.47 -4.50 -2.46
CA GLU A 283 -17.89 -4.19 -2.30
C GLU A 283 -18.38 -4.71 -0.94
N ILE A 284 -19.33 -4.00 -0.31
CA ILE A 284 -19.94 -4.41 0.96
C ILE A 284 -21.46 -4.26 0.89
N ALA A 285 -22.18 -5.22 1.48
CA ALA A 285 -23.64 -5.22 1.53
C ALA A 285 -24.16 -5.83 2.85
N ASN A 286 -25.34 -5.37 3.28
CA ASN A 286 -26.11 -6.01 4.35
C ASN A 286 -26.93 -7.18 3.80
N GLY A 287 -27.20 -8.17 4.65
CA GLY A 287 -28.08 -9.30 4.34
C GLY A 287 -27.40 -10.66 4.43
N PRO A 288 -28.17 -11.75 4.37
CA PRO A 288 -27.62 -13.10 4.49
C PRO A 288 -26.58 -13.37 3.40
N ALA A 289 -25.56 -14.17 3.74
CA ALA A 289 -24.66 -14.71 2.73
C ALA A 289 -25.48 -15.53 1.73
N ASP A 290 -25.26 -15.30 0.44
CA ASP A 290 -25.87 -16.15 -0.59
C ASP A 290 -25.24 -17.54 -0.42
N THR A 291 -26.03 -18.55 -0.05
CA THR A 291 -25.52 -19.92 0.24
C THR A 291 -25.01 -20.65 -1.01
N THR A 292 -24.99 -19.97 -2.15
CA THR A 292 -24.41 -20.44 -3.39
C THR A 292 -22.90 -20.61 -3.21
N THR A 293 -22.37 -21.76 -3.63
CA THR A 293 -20.93 -22.05 -3.67
C THR A 293 -20.13 -20.87 -4.20
N VAL A 294 -18.97 -20.58 -3.59
CA VAL A 294 -17.98 -19.62 -4.13
C VAL A 294 -17.88 -19.85 -5.64
N PRO A 295 -18.12 -18.82 -6.48
CA PRO A 295 -18.18 -19.01 -7.92
C PRO A 295 -16.89 -19.65 -8.40
N THR A 296 -17.01 -20.89 -8.88
CA THR A 296 -15.89 -21.67 -9.39
C THR A 296 -15.44 -21.07 -10.73
N THR A 297 -14.13 -21.11 -11.01
CA THR A 297 -13.58 -20.69 -12.30
C THR A 297 -14.35 -21.33 -13.45
N ALA A 298 -14.94 -20.50 -14.32
CA ALA A 298 -15.52 -20.98 -15.58
C ALA A 298 -14.38 -21.44 -16.52
N SER A 299 -14.55 -22.62 -17.12
CA SER A 299 -13.63 -23.25 -18.09
C SER A 299 -13.26 -22.36 -19.26
#